data_AF-A0A7Y4SUT4-F1
#
_entry.id   AF-A0A7Y4SUT4-F1
#
_cell.length_a   1.000
_cell.length_b   1.000
_cell.length_c   1.000
_cell.angle_alpha   90.00
_cell.angle_beta   90.00
_cell.angle_gamma   90.00
#
_symmetry.space_group_name_H-M   'P 1'
#
loop_
_entity.id
_entity.type
_entity.pdbx_description
1 polymer ?
#
loop_
_entity_poly.entity_id
_entity_poly.type
_entity_poly.pdbx_seq_one_letter_code
_entity_poly.pdbx_strand_id
1 'polypeptide(L)'
;MPILLSLCAALSFGASDFFGGLASRRAPVLSVVLVVQLTGLALLALSAPWTVPHFPDATTLGWGVVAGLTGGMAALTLYPALAIGSASEVAPLSAVIGTALPILFGLALGERPSPSAWLGIALAGL
;
A
#
# COMPACT_ATOMS: atom_id res chain seq x y z
N MET A 1 16.90 10.98 9.21
CA MET A 1 15.60 10.45 9.67
C MET A 1 14.71 9.99 8.51
N PRO A 2 14.35 10.82 7.51
CA PRO A 2 13.45 10.40 6.43
C PRO A 2 13.96 9.21 5.62
N ILE A 3 15.26 9.17 5.31
CA ILE A 3 15.91 8.10 4.54
C ILE A 3 15.81 6.74 5.26
N LEU A 4 16.00 6.72 6.58
CA LEU A 4 15.90 5.47 7.36
C LEU A 4 14.45 4.98 7.39
N LEU A 5 13.49 5.89 7.57
CA LEU A 5 12.06 5.55 7.55
C LEU A 5 11.62 5.06 6.17
N SER A 6 12.10 5.68 5.09
CA SER A 6 11.79 5.23 3.73
C SER A 6 12.40 3.86 3.43
N LEU A 7 13.61 3.57 3.93
CA LEU A 7 14.22 2.24 3.81
C LEU A 7 13.42 1.19 4.61
N CYS A 8 13.04 1.50 5.84
CA CYS A 8 12.18 0.61 6.64
C CYS A 8 10.85 0.36 5.93
N ALA A 9 10.20 1.41 5.42
CA ALA A 9 8.96 1.28 4.67
C ALA A 9 9.13 0.42 3.42
N ALA A 10 10.18 0.66 2.62
CA ALA A 10 10.48 -0.12 1.43
C ALA A 10 10.72 -1.61 1.76
N LEU A 11 11.46 -1.90 2.84
CA LEU A 11 11.67 -3.28 3.31
C LEU A 11 10.37 -3.92 3.80
N SER A 12 9.54 -3.20 4.55
CA SER A 12 8.26 -3.71 5.03
C SER A 12 7.27 -3.99 3.90
N PHE A 13 7.15 -3.07 2.94
CA PHE A 13 6.30 -3.26 1.75
C PHE A 13 6.80 -4.43 0.90
N GLY A 14 8.09 -4.47 0.56
CA GLY A 14 8.66 -5.56 -0.23
C GLY A 14 8.54 -6.92 0.46
N ALA A 15 8.75 -6.98 1.78
CA ALA A 15 8.55 -8.19 2.57
C ALA A 15 7.08 -8.62 2.55
N SER A 16 6.15 -7.68 2.73
CA SER A 16 4.70 -7.95 2.68
C SER A 16 4.28 -8.54 1.35
N ASP A 17 4.73 -7.99 0.22
CA ASP A 17 4.38 -8.49 -1.11
C ASP A 17 4.94 -9.90 -1.35
N PHE A 18 6.20 -10.14 -0.94
CA PHE A 18 6.83 -11.44 -1.04
C PHE A 18 6.13 -12.51 -0.19
N PHE A 19 5.91 -12.22 1.11
CA PHE A 19 5.27 -13.17 2.02
C PHE A 19 3.79 -13.35 1.72
N GLY A 20 3.08 -12.29 1.31
CA GLY A 20 1.68 -12.35 0.89
C GLY A 20 1.49 -13.21 -0.36
N GLY A 21 2.35 -13.04 -1.37
CA GLY A 21 2.39 -13.89 -2.55
C GLY A 21 2.74 -15.35 -2.22
N LEU A 22 3.76 -15.58 -1.37
CA LEU A 22 4.18 -16.93 -0.95
C LEU A 22 3.09 -17.65 -0.14
N ALA A 23 2.44 -16.95 0.79
CA ALA A 23 1.35 -17.49 1.59
C ALA A 23 0.14 -17.84 0.71
N SER A 24 -0.16 -17.01 -0.29
CA SER A 24 -1.24 -17.24 -1.25
C SER A 24 -1.01 -18.43 -2.19
N ARG A 25 0.24 -18.91 -2.33
CA ARG A 25 0.55 -20.18 -3.01
C ARG A 25 0.18 -21.41 -2.15
N ARG A 26 0.08 -21.25 -0.84
CA ARG A 26 -0.11 -22.36 0.13
C ARG A 26 -1.48 -22.37 0.79
N ALA A 27 -2.21 -21.26 0.76
CA ALA A 27 -3.50 -21.09 1.41
C ALA A 27 -4.44 -20.26 0.54
N PRO A 28 -5.77 -20.34 0.76
CA PRO A 28 -6.73 -19.47 0.07
C PRO A 28 -6.41 -18.00 0.29
N VAL A 29 -6.36 -17.23 -0.80
CA VAL A 29 -6.01 -15.79 -0.80
C VAL A 29 -6.89 -15.01 0.18
N LEU A 30 -8.18 -15.32 0.23
CA LEU A 30 -9.12 -14.66 1.15
C LEU A 30 -8.70 -14.84 2.62
N SER A 31 -8.24 -16.03 3.01
CA SER A 31 -7.74 -16.28 4.37
C SER A 31 -6.46 -15.50 4.64
N VAL A 32 -5.55 -15.44 3.68
CA VAL A 32 -4.30 -14.65 3.80
C VAL A 32 -4.62 -13.17 4.01
N VAL A 33 -5.47 -12.59 3.17
CA VAL A 33 -5.86 -11.17 3.27
C VAL A 33 -6.61 -10.90 4.58
N LEU A 34 -7.53 -11.77 5.00
CA LEU A 34 -8.23 -11.59 6.28
C LEU A 34 -7.26 -11.57 7.46
N VAL A 35 -6.29 -12.49 7.51
CA VAL A 35 -5.28 -12.50 8.58
C VAL A 35 -4.45 -11.22 8.55
N VAL A 36 -4.02 -10.76 7.37
CA VAL A 36 -3.27 -9.50 7.22
C VAL A 36 -4.09 -8.31 7.71
N GLN A 37 -5.35 -8.18 7.28
CA GLN A 37 -6.23 -7.08 7.66
C GLN A 37 -6.53 -7.08 9.16
N LEU A 38 -6.82 -8.24 9.76
CA LEU A 38 -7.08 -8.36 11.19
C LEU A 38 -5.84 -8.05 12.02
N THR A 39 -4.66 -8.48 11.57
CA THR A 39 -3.40 -8.16 12.23
C THR A 39 -3.10 -6.67 12.16
N GLY A 40 -3.27 -6.06 10.98
CA GLY A 40 -3.13 -4.61 10.80
C GLY A 40 -4.11 -3.81 11.66
N LEU A 41 -5.38 -4.23 11.72
CA LEU A 41 -6.39 -3.62 12.58
C LEU A 41 -6.05 -3.76 14.06
N ALA A 42 -5.57 -4.92 14.49
CA ALA A 42 -5.14 -5.13 15.88
C ALA A 42 -3.93 -4.25 16.24
N LEU A 43 -2.93 -4.16 15.37
CA LEU A 43 -1.77 -3.28 15.56
C LEU A 43 -2.18 -1.80 15.58
N LEU A 44 -3.11 -1.40 14.72
CA LEU A 44 -3.66 -0.04 14.72
C LEU A 44 -4.42 0.23 16.03
N ALA A 45 -5.31 -0.66 16.44
CA ALA A 45 -6.09 -0.51 17.67
C ALA A 45 -5.21 -0.48 18.92
N LEU A 46 -4.15 -1.30 18.95
CA LEU A 46 -3.15 -1.27 20.01
C LEU A 46 -2.40 0.05 20.00
N SER A 47 -1.93 0.54 18.85
CA SER A 47 -1.11 1.76 18.77
C SER A 47 -1.87 3.08 18.92
N ALA A 48 -3.19 3.09 18.66
CA ALA A 48 -4.04 4.28 18.69
C ALA A 48 -3.97 5.10 19.99
N PRO A 49 -4.00 4.51 21.21
CA PRO A 49 -3.98 5.27 22.47
C PRO A 49 -2.71 6.10 22.67
N TRP A 50 -1.60 5.75 22.01
CA TRP A 50 -0.32 6.47 22.13
C TRP A 50 -0.08 7.44 20.98
N THR A 51 -0.81 7.30 19.87
CA THR A 51 -0.54 8.04 18.62
C THR A 51 -1.62 9.07 18.29
N VAL A 52 -2.84 8.88 18.80
CA VAL A 52 -3.97 9.76 18.50
C VAL A 52 -4.39 10.52 19.76
N PRO A 53 -4.36 11.86 19.76
CA PRO A 53 -4.68 12.64 20.96
C PRO A 53 -6.17 12.65 21.31
N HIS A 54 -7.07 12.44 20.34
CA HIS A 54 -8.52 12.39 20.55
C HIS A 54 -9.18 11.35 19.64
N PHE A 55 -10.35 10.85 20.01
CA PHE A 55 -11.08 9.91 19.16
C PHE A 55 -11.46 10.57 17.82
N PRO A 56 -11.25 9.92 16.67
CA PRO A 56 -11.54 10.51 15.36
C PRO A 56 -13.04 10.77 15.18
N ASP A 57 -13.38 11.79 14.39
CA ASP A 57 -14.76 12.04 14.02
C ASP A 57 -15.30 10.99 13.03
N ALA A 58 -16.63 10.97 12.84
CA ALA A 58 -17.28 10.01 11.96
C ALA A 58 -16.78 10.11 10.51
N THR A 59 -16.40 11.31 10.06
CA THR A 59 -15.87 11.55 8.71
C THR A 59 -14.52 10.87 8.52
N THR A 60 -13.60 11.04 9.48
CA THR A 60 -12.27 10.41 9.45
C THR A 60 -12.39 8.89 9.53
N LEU A 61 -13.29 8.37 10.37
CA LEU A 61 -13.59 6.94 10.42
C LEU A 61 -14.16 6.43 9.09
N GLY A 62 -15.05 7.18 8.46
CA GLY A 62 -15.59 6.86 7.14
C GLY A 62 -14.50 6.71 6.09
N TRP A 63 -13.56 7.66 6.02
CA TRP A 63 -12.38 7.56 5.15
C TRP A 63 -11.49 6.37 5.49
N GLY A 64 -11.30 6.07 6.79
CA GLY A 64 -10.56 4.90 7.23
C GLY A 64 -11.18 3.58 6.75
N VAL A 65 -12.52 3.46 6.80
CA VAL A 65 -13.23 2.29 6.27
C VAL A 65 -13.04 2.17 4.77
N VAL A 66 -13.22 3.26 4.01
CA VAL A 66 -13.02 3.24 2.55
C VAL A 66 -11.58 2.84 2.21
N ALA A 67 -10.59 3.45 2.86
CA ALA A 67 -9.18 3.13 2.66
C ALA A 67 -8.86 1.66 2.97
N GLY A 68 -9.40 1.13 4.07
CA GLY A 68 -9.24 -0.27 4.46
C GLY A 68 -9.87 -1.25 3.46
N LEU A 69 -11.05 -0.94 2.95
CA LEU A 69 -11.71 -1.75 1.92
C LEU A 69 -10.92 -1.73 0.61
N THR A 70 -10.49 -0.56 0.15
CA THR A 70 -9.68 -0.45 -1.08
C THR A 70 -8.34 -1.16 -0.94
N GLY A 71 -7.68 -1.05 0.23
CA GLY A 71 -6.44 -1.77 0.52
C GLY A 71 -6.62 -3.29 0.54
N GLY A 72 -7.71 -3.77 1.14
CA GLY A 72 -8.07 -5.20 1.13
C GLY A 72 -8.35 -5.71 -0.28
N MET A 73 -9.09 -4.96 -1.10
CA MET A 73 -9.32 -5.31 -2.51
C MET A 73 -8.03 -5.30 -3.33
N ALA A 74 -7.12 -4.36 -3.08
CA ALA A 74 -5.80 -4.34 -3.69
C ALA A 74 -5.01 -5.60 -3.32
N ALA A 75 -5.00 -6.02 -2.05
CA ALA A 75 -4.33 -7.24 -1.62
C ALA A 75 -4.95 -8.51 -2.25
N LEU A 76 -6.29 -8.57 -2.35
CA LEU A 76 -7.02 -9.68 -2.98
C LEU A 76 -6.71 -9.84 -4.48
N THR A 77 -6.28 -8.77 -5.15
CA THR A 77 -5.93 -8.80 -6.58
C THR A 77 -4.42 -8.96 -6.80
N LEU A 78 -3.61 -8.34 -5.95
CA LEU A 78 -2.13 -8.36 -6.03
C LEU A 78 -1.53 -9.69 -5.60
N TYR A 79 -1.94 -10.26 -4.47
CA TYR A 79 -1.33 -11.50 -3.96
C TYR A 79 -1.51 -12.71 -4.88
N PRO A 80 -2.68 -12.95 -5.51
CA PRO A 80 -2.80 -13.98 -6.55
C PRO A 80 -1.92 -13.69 -7.76
N ALA A 81 -1.82 -12.43 -8.19
CA ALA A 81 -0.98 -12.06 -9.32
C ALA A 81 0.49 -12.39 -9.04
N LEU A 82 0.99 -12.12 -7.82
CA LEU A 82 2.34 -12.52 -7.38
C LEU A 82 2.50 -14.03 -7.18
N ALA A 83 1.41 -14.73 -6.85
CA ALA A 83 1.43 -16.18 -6.67
C ALA A 83 1.53 -16.93 -8.01
N ILE A 84 0.83 -16.46 -9.04
CA ILE A 84 0.69 -17.12 -10.35
C ILE A 84 1.72 -16.57 -11.36
N GLY A 85 1.92 -15.26 -11.40
CA GLY A 85 2.82 -14.58 -12.32
C GLY A 85 4.28 -14.57 -11.86
N SER A 86 5.17 -14.09 -12.73
CA SER A 86 6.52 -13.76 -12.33
C SER A 86 6.49 -12.53 -11.43
N ALA A 87 7.08 -12.63 -10.23
CA ALA A 87 7.26 -11.47 -9.36
C ALA A 87 8.04 -10.34 -10.07
N SER A 88 8.91 -10.68 -11.03
CA SER A 88 9.67 -9.70 -11.83
C SER A 88 8.82 -8.88 -12.79
N GLU A 89 7.59 -9.30 -13.10
CA GLU A 89 6.67 -8.58 -14.00
C GLU A 89 5.60 -7.85 -13.21
N VAL A 90 5.03 -8.52 -12.20
CA VAL A 90 3.91 -7.99 -11.41
C VAL A 90 4.34 -6.82 -10.52
N ALA A 91 5.54 -6.88 -9.93
CA ALA A 91 6.02 -5.82 -9.03
C ALA A 91 6.30 -4.48 -9.75
N PRO A 92 6.99 -4.43 -10.92
CA PRO A 92 7.11 -3.19 -11.67
C PRO A 92 5.76 -2.64 -12.14
N LEU A 93 4.86 -3.50 -12.62
CA LEU A 93 3.52 -3.07 -13.06
C LEU A 93 2.69 -2.49 -11.91
N SER A 94 2.71 -3.12 -10.73
CA SER A 94 1.99 -2.61 -9.56
C SER A 94 2.58 -1.29 -9.07
N ALA A 95 3.91 -1.12 -9.13
CA ALA A 95 4.58 0.13 -8.78
C ALA A 95 4.17 1.27 -9.73
N VAL A 96 4.15 1.04 -11.04
CA VAL A 96 3.74 2.04 -12.04
C VAL A 96 2.26 2.43 -11.83
N ILE A 97 1.37 1.46 -11.65
CA ILE A 97 -0.05 1.76 -11.42
C ILE A 97 -0.26 2.49 -10.09
N GLY A 98 0.40 2.02 -9.02
CA GLY A 98 0.31 2.58 -7.68
C GLY A 98 0.87 4.00 -7.57
N THR A 99 1.82 4.37 -8.42
CA THR A 99 2.37 5.73 -8.48
C THR A 99 1.61 6.65 -9.44
N ALA A 100 1.11 6.13 -10.56
CA ALA A 100 0.39 6.93 -11.55
C ALA A 100 -0.88 7.57 -10.97
N LEU A 101 -1.65 6.82 -10.18
CA LEU A 101 -2.94 7.31 -9.65
C LEU A 101 -2.77 8.54 -8.70
N PRO A 102 -1.89 8.52 -7.67
CA PRO A 102 -1.61 9.71 -6.87
C PRO A 102 -1.11 10.91 -7.68
N ILE A 103 -0.24 10.68 -8.67
CA ILE A 103 0.31 11.75 -9.51
C ILE A 103 -0.82 12.41 -10.32
N LEU A 104 -1.64 11.63 -11.00
CA LEU A 104 -2.77 12.13 -11.78
C LEU A 104 -3.77 12.88 -10.89
N PHE A 105 -4.03 12.37 -9.69
CA PHE A 105 -4.91 13.01 -8.72
C PHE A 105 -4.35 14.37 -8.24
N GLY A 106 -3.06 14.45 -7.91
CA GLY A 106 -2.40 15.71 -7.53
C GLY A 106 -2.45 16.75 -8.65
N LEU A 107 -2.16 16.33 -9.89
CA LEU A 107 -2.29 17.20 -11.07
C LEU A 107 -3.72 17.68 -11.29
N ALA A 108 -4.73 16.82 -11.10
CA ALA A 108 -6.14 17.19 -11.21
C ALA A 108 -6.56 18.19 -10.12
N LEU A 109 -5.95 18.13 -8.94
CA LEU A 109 -6.12 19.13 -7.86
C LEU A 109 -5.33 20.43 -8.10
N GLY A 110 -4.54 20.50 -9.19
CA GLY A 110 -3.82 21.70 -9.60
C GLY A 110 -2.38 21.77 -9.10
N GLU A 111 -1.81 20.69 -8.58
CA GLU A 111 -0.38 20.64 -8.26
C GLU A 111 0.46 20.88 -9.52
N ARG A 112 1.55 21.64 -9.38
CA ARG A 112 2.48 21.98 -10.47
C ARG A 112 3.87 21.46 -10.13
N PRO A 113 4.20 20.20 -10.50
CA PRO A 113 5.50 19.63 -10.18
C PRO A 113 6.63 20.41 -10.85
N SER A 114 7.74 20.58 -10.15
CA SER A 114 8.95 21.14 -10.73
C SER A 114 9.51 20.22 -11.84
N PRO A 115 10.36 20.73 -12.74
CA PRO A 115 11.03 19.90 -13.73
C PRO A 115 11.85 18.75 -13.12
N SER A 116 12.45 18.97 -11.95
CA SER A 116 13.17 17.93 -11.20
C SER A 116 12.23 16.85 -10.63
N ALA A 117 11.02 17.22 -10.21
CA ALA A 117 10.01 16.25 -9.77
C ALA A 117 9.52 15.37 -10.93
N TRP A 118 9.35 15.93 -12.12
CA TRP A 118 9.02 15.17 -13.33
C TRP A 118 10.10 14.15 -13.70
N LEU A 119 11.38 14.52 -13.57
CA LEU A 119 12.48 13.56 -13.74
C LEU A 119 12.41 12.43 -12.72
N GLY A 120 12.13 12.74 -11.45
CA GLY A 120 11.95 11.73 -10.40
C GLY A 120 10.81 10.77 -10.70
N ILE A 121 9.67 11.29 -11.17
CA ILE A 121 8.50 10.49 -11.58
C ILE A 121 8.87 9.58 -12.75
N ALA A 122 9.53 10.11 -13.79
CA ALA A 122 9.92 9.33 -14.95
C ALA A 122 10.89 8.20 -14.58
N LEU A 123 11.89 8.49 -13.74
CA LEU A 123 12.85 7.49 -13.25
C LEU A 123 12.20 6.45 -12.33
N ALA A 124 11.19 6.84 -11.54
CA ALA A 124 10.47 5.90 -10.67
C ALA A 124 9.59 4.92 -11.45
N GLY A 125 9.17 5.27 -12.67
CA GLY A 125 8.38 4.42 -13.55
C GLY A 125 9.20 3.53 -14.49
N LEU A 126 10.54 3.63 -14.47
CA LEU A 126 11.48 2.81 -15.25
C LEU A 126 12.02 1.65 -14.41
#